data_AF-A0A7S2KDU7-F1
#
_entry.id   AF-A0A7S2KDU7-F1
#
_cell.length_a   1.000
_cell.length_b   1.000
_cell.length_c   1.000
_cell.angle_alpha   90.00
_cell.angle_beta   90.00
_cell.angle_gamma   90.00
#
_symmetry.space_group_name_H-M   'P 1'
#
loop_
_entity.id
_entity.type
_entity.pdbx_description
1 polymer ?
#
loop_
_entity_poly.entity_id
_entity_poly.type
_entity_poly.pdbx_seq_one_letter_code
_entity_poly.pdbx_strand_id
1 'polypeptide(L)'
;MPIYSDPKAPTPEGSSGELDVTIHASNSNVNSSIANSPLLTKLNNLRLICGEIVNDHNVQLGIIVLIVINAIMMGVATFDFVSENPKVDNVFEKTDLAFLIIFTIELGMQLIYHGWTFYKDGWLVFDFIIVVLSWSFASLQIIRAFRIFRALRIITRIETMRNLVAALFDIMPRLGAITALLLLIFYIFAVLFTQLFGDLELSAPF
;
A
#
# COMPACT_ATOMS: atom_id res chain seq x y z
N MET A 1 -60.11 50.98 -41.94
CA MET A 1 -60.62 50.86 -40.55
C MET A 1 -59.72 49.88 -39.80
N PRO A 2 -59.49 50.08 -38.49
CA PRO A 2 -58.20 50.37 -37.89
C PRO A 2 -57.65 49.11 -37.15
N ILE A 3 -56.46 49.05 -36.55
CA ILE A 3 -56.05 49.72 -35.31
C ILE A 3 -54.53 49.60 -35.15
N TYR A 4 -53.94 50.71 -34.75
CA TYR A 4 -52.59 50.92 -34.23
C TYR A 4 -52.54 50.50 -32.75
N SER A 5 -51.53 49.73 -32.36
CA SER A 5 -51.08 49.64 -30.96
C SER A 5 -49.56 49.64 -30.89
N ASP A 6 -49.06 50.55 -30.07
CA ASP A 6 -47.69 51.03 -29.84
C ASP A 6 -46.73 50.01 -29.16
N PRO A 7 -45.42 50.34 -28.99
CA PRO A 7 -44.31 49.40 -28.98
C PRO A 7 -43.90 48.92 -27.58
N LYS A 8 -43.25 47.74 -27.52
CA LYS A 8 -42.57 47.25 -26.32
C LYS A 8 -41.08 47.62 -26.40
N ALA A 9 -40.61 48.34 -25.38
CA ALA A 9 -39.24 48.82 -25.22
C ALA A 9 -38.20 47.68 -25.19
N PRO A 10 -36.93 47.94 -25.60
CA PRO A 10 -35.85 46.98 -25.45
C PRO A 10 -35.36 46.92 -23.99
N THR A 11 -35.19 45.71 -23.49
CA THR A 11 -34.53 45.41 -22.21
C THR A 11 -33.02 45.56 -22.33
N PRO A 12 -32.29 46.09 -21.32
CA PRO A 12 -30.85 46.23 -21.38
C PRO A 12 -30.17 44.90 -21.01
N GLU A 13 -29.96 44.02 -22.00
CA GLU A 13 -29.00 42.92 -21.91
C GLU A 13 -27.62 43.43 -22.32
N GLY A 14 -26.85 43.95 -21.38
CA GLY A 14 -25.55 44.56 -21.71
C GLY A 14 -24.55 44.63 -20.56
N SER A 15 -24.69 43.81 -19.52
CA SER A 15 -23.74 43.82 -18.40
C SER A 15 -23.37 42.42 -17.88
N SER A 16 -24.29 41.46 -17.91
CA SER A 16 -24.03 40.10 -17.39
C SER A 16 -23.09 39.26 -18.26
N GLY A 17 -23.09 39.45 -19.59
CA GLY A 17 -22.24 38.68 -20.51
C GLY A 17 -20.77 39.10 -20.49
N GLU A 18 -20.47 40.37 -20.20
CA GLU A 18 -19.09 40.89 -20.17
C GLU A 18 -18.36 40.48 -18.88
N LEU A 19 -19.10 40.41 -17.76
CA LEU A 19 -18.61 39.84 -16.50
C LEU A 19 -18.30 38.34 -16.65
N ASP A 20 -19.16 37.56 -17.30
CA ASP A 20 -18.96 36.11 -17.44
C ASP A 20 -17.78 35.77 -18.36
N VAL A 21 -17.63 36.50 -19.47
CA VAL A 21 -16.47 36.39 -20.38
C VAL A 21 -15.17 36.81 -19.69
N THR A 22 -15.19 37.86 -18.87
CA THR A 22 -14.01 38.34 -18.13
C THR A 22 -13.61 37.37 -17.01
N ILE A 23 -14.58 36.76 -16.33
CA ILE A 23 -14.34 35.73 -15.30
C ILE A 23 -13.76 34.46 -15.94
N HIS A 24 -14.28 34.00 -17.09
CA HIS A 24 -13.75 32.85 -17.81
C HIS A 24 -12.34 33.09 -18.38
N ALA A 25 -12.07 34.27 -18.92
CA ALA A 25 -10.74 34.66 -19.41
C ALA A 25 -9.72 34.84 -18.28
N SER A 26 -10.15 35.37 -17.13
CA SER A 26 -9.31 35.44 -15.94
C SER A 26 -8.97 34.05 -15.41
N ASN A 27 -9.94 33.13 -15.38
CA ASN A 27 -9.72 31.74 -14.94
C ASN A 27 -8.79 30.95 -15.88
N SER A 28 -8.87 31.14 -17.19
CA SER A 28 -7.95 30.48 -18.14
C SER A 28 -6.52 31.05 -18.07
N ASN A 29 -6.38 32.36 -17.84
CA ASN A 29 -5.09 33.02 -17.63
C ASN A 29 -4.43 32.66 -16.29
N VAL A 30 -5.22 32.46 -15.22
CA VAL A 30 -4.73 31.98 -13.92
C VAL A 30 -4.34 30.51 -13.99
N ASN A 31 -5.15 29.66 -14.62
CA ASN A 31 -4.85 28.22 -14.77
C ASN A 31 -3.60 27.97 -15.63
N SER A 32 -3.41 28.76 -16.69
CA SER A 32 -2.18 28.72 -17.51
C SER A 32 -0.96 29.27 -16.75
N SER A 33 -1.13 30.30 -15.90
CA SER A 33 -0.04 30.82 -15.06
C SER A 33 0.41 29.84 -13.97
N ILE A 34 -0.51 29.06 -13.40
CA ILE A 34 -0.19 28.00 -12.43
C ILE A 34 0.44 26.79 -13.13
N ALA A 35 -0.06 26.41 -14.30
CA ALA A 35 0.50 25.31 -15.11
C ALA A 35 1.91 25.63 -15.63
N ASN A 36 2.21 26.89 -15.92
CA ASN A 36 3.52 27.38 -16.37
C ASN A 36 4.47 27.76 -15.21
N SER A 37 4.09 27.49 -13.96
CA SER A 37 5.00 27.72 -12.84
C SER A 37 6.21 26.77 -12.98
N PRO A 38 7.45 27.26 -12.84
CA PRO A 38 8.66 26.44 -13.00
C PRO A 38 8.72 25.26 -12.01
N LEU A 39 7.94 25.34 -10.94
CA LEU A 39 7.78 24.30 -9.92
C LEU A 39 6.95 23.12 -10.46
N LEU A 40 5.84 23.39 -11.16
CA LEU A 40 4.99 22.33 -11.71
C LEU A 40 5.67 21.61 -12.87
N THR A 41 6.41 22.32 -13.71
CA THR A 41 7.23 21.71 -14.77
C THR A 41 8.36 20.87 -14.19
N LYS A 42 9.03 21.33 -13.11
CA LYS A 42 10.05 20.53 -12.41
C LYS A 42 9.46 19.28 -11.76
N LEU A 43 8.29 19.37 -11.14
CA LEU A 43 7.59 18.23 -10.55
C LEU A 43 7.18 17.21 -11.62
N ASN A 44 6.71 17.68 -12.78
CA ASN A 44 6.36 16.80 -13.89
C ASN A 44 7.60 16.11 -14.48
N ASN A 45 8.71 16.83 -14.66
CA ASN A 45 9.97 16.25 -15.12
C ASN A 45 10.54 15.24 -14.11
N LEU A 46 10.51 15.57 -12.81
CA LEU A 46 10.92 14.64 -11.75
C LEU A 46 10.05 13.37 -11.77
N ARG A 47 8.73 13.54 -11.90
CA ARG A 47 7.78 12.42 -12.02
C ARG A 47 8.08 11.55 -13.23
N LEU A 48 8.39 12.13 -14.39
CA LEU A 48 8.71 11.38 -15.61
C LEU A 48 10.03 10.61 -15.47
N ILE A 49 11.08 11.24 -14.93
CA ILE A 49 12.38 10.59 -14.70
C ILE A 49 12.25 9.46 -13.68
N CYS A 50 11.55 9.69 -12.56
CA CYS A 50 11.27 8.64 -11.59
C CYS A 50 10.45 7.51 -12.22
N GLY A 51 9.50 7.83 -13.09
CA GLY A 51 8.70 6.85 -13.81
C GLY A 51 9.53 5.99 -14.77
N GLU A 52 10.50 6.57 -15.47
CA GLU A 52 11.37 5.85 -16.40
C GLU A 52 12.29 4.86 -15.65
N ILE A 53 12.88 5.32 -14.53
CA ILE A 53 13.74 4.47 -13.68
C ILE A 53 12.94 3.34 -13.03
N VAL A 54 11.76 3.64 -12.48
CA VAL A 54 10.95 2.69 -11.73
C VAL A 54 10.25 1.66 -12.63
N ASN A 55 9.89 2.04 -13.86
CA ASN A 55 9.29 1.12 -14.81
C ASN A 55 10.32 0.28 -15.59
N ASP A 56 11.61 0.53 -15.41
CA ASP A 56 12.65 -0.30 -16.02
C ASP A 56 12.60 -1.73 -15.47
N HIS A 57 12.46 -2.70 -16.38
CA HIS A 57 12.39 -4.12 -16.04
C HIS A 57 13.62 -4.60 -15.26
N ASN A 58 14.81 -4.07 -15.56
CA ASN A 58 16.04 -4.44 -14.88
C ASN A 58 16.07 -3.93 -13.44
N VAL A 59 15.55 -2.72 -13.21
CA VAL A 59 15.43 -2.15 -11.87
C VAL A 59 14.45 -2.98 -11.04
N GLN A 60 13.29 -3.33 -11.61
CA GLN A 60 12.30 -4.17 -10.94
C GLN A 60 12.85 -5.56 -10.60
N LEU A 61 13.53 -6.21 -11.57
CA LEU A 61 14.21 -7.49 -11.35
C LEU A 61 15.27 -7.37 -10.24
N GLY A 62 16.07 -6.29 -10.28
CA GLY A 62 17.07 -5.99 -9.26
C GLY A 62 16.45 -5.92 -7.87
N ILE A 63 15.37 -5.16 -7.69
CA ILE A 63 14.66 -5.04 -6.41
C ILE A 63 14.13 -6.40 -5.94
N ILE A 64 13.56 -7.21 -6.84
CA ILE A 64 13.09 -8.57 -6.51
C ILE A 64 14.26 -9.43 -6.00
N VAL A 65 15.40 -9.43 -6.70
CA VAL A 65 16.60 -10.16 -6.28
C VAL A 65 17.09 -9.68 -4.92
N LEU A 66 17.11 -8.37 -4.68
CA LEU A 66 17.48 -7.80 -3.38
C LEU A 66 16.54 -8.26 -2.26
N ILE A 67 15.23 -8.33 -2.51
CA ILE A 67 14.24 -8.82 -1.53
C ILE A 67 14.52 -10.29 -1.19
N VAL A 68 14.78 -11.13 -2.19
CA VAL A 68 15.08 -12.55 -2.00
C VAL A 68 16.36 -12.73 -1.19
N ILE A 69 17.44 -12.02 -1.55
CA ILE A 69 18.71 -12.06 -0.81
C ILE A 69 18.50 -11.61 0.63
N ASN A 70 17.75 -10.53 0.85
CA ASN A 70 17.45 -10.02 2.19
C ASN A 70 16.65 -11.04 3.03
N ALA A 71 15.66 -11.70 2.44
CA ALA A 71 14.88 -12.73 3.11
C ALA A 71 15.73 -13.96 3.50
N ILE A 72 16.62 -14.41 2.60
CA ILE A 72 17.55 -15.51 2.90
C ILE A 72 18.51 -15.11 4.03
N MET A 73 19.04 -13.88 4.00
CA MET A 73 19.92 -13.35 5.05
C MET A 73 19.23 -13.35 6.42
N MET A 74 17.96 -12.96 6.49
CA MET A 74 17.18 -13.05 7.75
C MET A 74 17.02 -14.49 8.25
N GLY A 75 16.77 -15.45 7.34
CA GLY A 75 16.69 -16.85 7.69
C GLY A 75 18.02 -17.38 8.25
N VAL A 76 19.12 -17.07 7.57
CA VAL A 76 20.48 -17.47 8.00
C VAL A 76 20.86 -16.83 9.33
N ALA A 77 20.44 -15.59 9.58
CA ALA A 77 20.69 -14.90 10.85
C ALA A 77 20.02 -15.57 12.07
N THR A 78 19.11 -16.53 11.86
CA THR A 78 18.46 -17.29 12.96
C THR A 78 19.33 -18.45 13.44
N PHE A 79 20.36 -18.87 12.68
CA PHE A 79 21.23 -19.96 13.12
C PHE A 79 22.19 -19.52 14.23
N ASP A 80 22.41 -20.42 15.20
CA ASP A 80 23.24 -20.15 16.39
C ASP A 80 24.65 -19.68 16.04
N PHE A 81 25.25 -20.19 14.96
CA PHE A 81 26.60 -19.79 14.52
C PHE A 81 26.71 -18.30 14.13
N VAL A 82 25.61 -17.66 13.73
CA VAL A 82 25.55 -16.23 13.39
C VAL A 82 25.27 -15.39 14.64
N SER A 83 24.30 -15.82 15.45
CA SER A 83 23.89 -15.09 16.66
C SER A 83 24.95 -15.11 17.76
N GLU A 84 25.81 -16.13 17.80
CA GLU A 84 26.84 -16.27 18.84
C GLU A 84 28.09 -15.42 18.54
N ASN A 85 28.28 -15.00 17.28
CA ASN A 85 29.43 -14.19 16.89
C ASN A 85 29.06 -12.71 16.73
N PRO A 86 29.41 -11.83 17.69
CA PRO A 86 28.95 -10.44 17.72
C PRO A 86 29.46 -9.59 16.55
N LYS A 87 30.57 -9.99 15.92
CA LYS A 87 31.08 -9.32 14.71
C LYS A 87 30.21 -9.63 13.49
N VAL A 88 29.76 -10.87 13.38
CA VAL A 88 28.93 -11.33 12.27
C VAL A 88 27.54 -10.73 12.40
N ASP A 89 26.92 -10.80 13.58
CA ASP A 89 25.61 -10.21 13.85
C ASP A 89 25.54 -8.71 13.49
N ASN A 90 26.54 -7.92 13.89
CA ASN A 90 26.59 -6.49 13.55
C ASN A 90 26.69 -6.25 12.03
N VAL A 91 27.44 -7.08 11.29
CA VAL A 91 27.49 -6.99 9.82
C VAL A 91 26.12 -7.28 9.21
N PHE A 92 25.42 -8.31 9.68
CA PHE A 92 24.06 -8.63 9.23
C PHE A 92 23.10 -7.47 9.53
N GLU A 93 23.12 -6.89 10.73
CA GLU A 93 22.27 -5.74 11.08
C GLU A 93 22.55 -4.51 10.19
N LYS A 94 23.82 -4.19 9.91
CA LYS A 94 24.18 -3.09 9.01
C LYS A 94 23.71 -3.33 7.59
N THR A 95 23.84 -4.55 7.08
CA THR A 95 23.37 -4.91 5.75
C THR A 95 21.84 -4.89 5.67
N ASP A 96 21.14 -5.34 6.72
CA ASP A 96 19.67 -5.28 6.81
C ASP A 96 19.15 -3.84 6.77
N LEU A 97 19.86 -2.93 7.43
CA LEU A 97 19.59 -1.49 7.37
C LEU A 97 19.83 -0.93 5.96
N ALA A 98 20.92 -1.33 5.29
CA ALA A 98 21.21 -0.89 3.93
C ALA A 98 20.09 -1.31 2.95
N PHE A 99 19.62 -2.55 3.03
CA PHE A 99 18.48 -3.01 2.23
C PHE A 99 17.21 -2.22 2.52
N LEU A 100 16.89 -1.94 3.79
CA LEU A 100 15.75 -1.10 4.16
C LEU A 100 15.82 0.28 3.49
N ILE A 101 17.00 0.92 3.53
CA ILE A 101 17.20 2.25 2.93
C ILE A 101 16.98 2.19 1.42
N ILE A 102 17.56 1.21 0.73
CA ILE A 102 17.39 1.04 -0.73
C ILE A 102 15.91 0.88 -1.08
N PHE A 103 15.19 0.00 -0.38
CA PHE A 103 13.75 -0.20 -0.63
C PHE A 103 12.90 1.03 -0.27
N THR A 104 13.31 1.80 0.75
CA THR A 104 12.63 3.04 1.13
C THR A 104 12.78 4.10 0.04
N ILE A 105 13.96 4.22 -0.56
CA ILE A 105 14.21 5.16 -1.68
C ILE A 105 13.40 4.74 -2.91
N GLU A 106 13.45 3.47 -3.28
CA GLU A 106 12.67 2.93 -4.40
C GLU A 106 11.16 3.20 -4.22
N LEU A 107 10.61 2.86 -3.06
CA LEU A 107 9.21 3.12 -2.75
C LEU A 107 8.88 4.62 -2.76
N GLY A 108 9.81 5.46 -2.30
CA GLY A 108 9.69 6.91 -2.37
C GLY A 108 9.60 7.43 -3.81
N MET A 109 10.41 6.89 -4.73
CA MET A 109 10.32 7.21 -6.16
C MET A 109 8.98 6.76 -6.75
N GLN A 110 8.51 5.57 -6.36
CA GLN A 110 7.19 5.04 -6.74
C GLN A 110 6.04 5.93 -6.25
N LEU A 111 6.14 6.45 -5.02
CA LEU A 111 5.18 7.37 -4.42
C LEU A 111 5.15 8.70 -5.17
N ILE A 112 6.31 9.26 -5.52
CA ILE A 112 6.41 10.49 -6.32
C ILE A 112 5.83 10.28 -7.72
N TYR A 113 6.08 9.12 -8.34
CA TYR A 113 5.57 8.80 -9.66
C TYR A 113 4.03 8.68 -9.68
N HIS A 114 3.44 7.92 -8.75
CA HIS A 114 1.99 7.68 -8.70
C HIS A 114 1.19 8.82 -8.06
N GLY A 115 1.80 9.63 -7.20
CA GLY A 115 1.16 10.76 -6.53
C GLY A 115 -0.11 10.35 -5.78
N TRP A 116 -1.23 11.02 -6.05
CA TRP A 116 -2.52 10.73 -5.39
C TRP A 116 -3.12 9.36 -5.75
N THR A 117 -2.76 8.77 -6.89
CA THR A 117 -3.21 7.43 -7.27
C THR A 117 -2.58 6.34 -6.41
N PHE A 118 -1.50 6.66 -5.68
CA PHE A 118 -0.85 5.77 -4.72
C PHE A 118 -1.84 5.10 -3.76
N TYR A 119 -2.77 5.87 -3.20
CA TYR A 119 -3.75 5.35 -2.22
C TYR A 119 -4.80 4.42 -2.83
N LYS A 120 -4.94 4.39 -4.16
CA LYS A 120 -5.84 3.47 -4.86
C LYS A 120 -5.18 2.12 -5.11
N ASP A 121 -3.85 2.05 -5.10
CA ASP A 121 -3.11 0.80 -5.24
C ASP A 121 -2.85 0.18 -3.86
N GLY A 122 -3.67 -0.81 -3.50
CA GLY A 122 -3.56 -1.50 -2.21
C GLY A 122 -2.21 -2.22 -2.00
N TRP A 123 -1.53 -2.65 -3.07
CA TRP A 123 -0.25 -3.35 -2.97
C TRP A 123 0.89 -2.38 -2.66
N LEU A 124 0.84 -1.19 -3.25
CA LEU A 124 1.81 -0.14 -3.00
C LEU A 124 1.64 0.47 -1.60
N VAL A 125 0.38 0.62 -1.15
CA VAL A 125 0.06 1.01 0.23
C VAL A 125 0.54 -0.05 1.24
N PHE A 126 0.36 -1.33 0.94
CA PHE A 126 0.87 -2.41 1.81
C PHE A 126 2.39 -2.35 1.94
N ASP A 127 3.12 -2.09 0.85
CA ASP A 127 4.58 -1.95 0.91
C ASP A 127 5.03 -0.76 1.78
N PHE A 128 4.29 0.34 1.70
CA PHE A 128 4.50 1.52 2.55
C PHE A 128 4.24 1.25 4.03
N ILE A 129 3.18 0.51 4.35
CA ILE A 129 2.95 0.04 5.73
C ILE A 129 4.14 -0.78 6.20
N ILE A 130 4.66 -1.71 5.39
CA ILE A 130 5.85 -2.49 5.76
C ILE A 130 7.06 -1.58 6.00
N VAL A 131 7.31 -0.56 5.17
CA VAL A 131 8.41 0.41 5.39
C VAL A 131 8.22 1.12 6.72
N VAL A 132 7.04 1.70 6.96
CA VAL A 132 6.77 2.51 8.16
C VAL A 132 6.90 1.67 9.43
N LEU A 133 6.32 0.47 9.44
CA LEU A 133 6.47 -0.46 10.55
C LEU A 133 7.95 -0.82 10.76
N SER A 134 8.68 -1.07 9.67
CA SER A 134 10.10 -1.40 9.70
C SER A 134 10.97 -0.33 10.35
N TRP A 135 10.69 0.95 10.11
CA TRP A 135 11.39 2.07 10.75
C TRP A 135 10.94 2.29 12.19
N SER A 136 9.64 2.21 12.45
CA SER A 136 9.06 2.47 13.78
C SER A 136 9.54 1.46 14.82
N PHE A 137 9.87 0.25 14.37
CA PHE A 137 10.16 -0.87 15.21
C PHE A 137 11.64 -1.20 15.36
N ALA A 138 12.52 -0.42 14.75
CA ALA A 138 13.97 -0.64 14.78
C ALA A 138 14.58 -0.64 16.20
N SER A 139 13.90 -0.03 17.19
CA SER A 139 14.40 0.10 18.57
C SER A 139 14.00 -1.06 19.51
N LEU A 140 13.02 -1.89 19.13
CA LEU A 140 12.41 -2.87 20.04
C LEU A 140 12.76 -4.32 19.67
N GLN A 141 13.32 -5.07 20.62
CA GLN A 141 13.87 -6.42 20.39
C GLN A 141 12.83 -7.45 19.93
N ILE A 142 11.62 -7.45 20.51
CA ILE A 142 10.49 -8.30 20.08
C ILE A 142 10.11 -8.00 18.63
N ILE A 143 10.29 -6.75 18.22
CA ILE A 143 9.82 -6.27 16.93
C ILE A 143 10.84 -6.49 15.82
N ARG A 144 12.05 -6.95 16.17
CA ARG A 144 12.97 -7.57 15.21
C ARG A 144 12.31 -8.74 14.48
N ALA A 145 11.35 -9.47 15.07
CA ALA A 145 10.66 -10.54 14.36
C ALA A 145 9.80 -10.02 13.19
N PHE A 146 9.25 -8.79 13.30
CA PHE A 146 8.37 -8.19 12.29
C PHE A 146 9.11 -7.86 10.99
N ARG A 147 10.44 -7.84 11.00
CA ARG A 147 11.22 -7.70 9.76
C ARG A 147 10.94 -8.84 8.78
N ILE A 148 10.44 -9.99 9.24
CA ILE A 148 9.97 -11.08 8.37
C ILE A 148 8.83 -10.63 7.44
N PHE A 149 8.02 -9.64 7.85
CA PHE A 149 6.99 -9.08 6.98
C PHE A 149 7.57 -8.39 5.75
N ARG A 150 8.84 -7.96 5.76
CA ARG A 150 9.52 -7.47 4.56
C ARG A 150 9.67 -8.54 3.49
N ALA A 151 9.81 -9.81 3.86
CA ALA A 151 9.81 -10.90 2.88
C ALA A 151 8.48 -10.99 2.12
N LEU A 152 7.36 -10.55 2.72
CA LEU A 152 6.06 -10.47 2.03
C LEU A 152 6.04 -9.48 0.87
N ARG A 153 7.00 -8.55 0.79
CA ARG A 153 7.16 -7.67 -0.38
C ARG A 153 7.37 -8.45 -1.67
N ILE A 154 7.88 -9.68 -1.61
CA ILE A 154 7.97 -10.53 -2.80
C ILE A 154 6.60 -10.73 -3.46
N ILE A 155 5.55 -10.82 -2.64
CA ILE A 155 4.18 -10.97 -3.11
C ILE A 155 3.73 -9.69 -3.82
N THR A 156 4.04 -8.51 -3.27
CA THR A 156 3.62 -7.24 -3.87
C THR A 156 4.38 -6.87 -5.14
N ARG A 157 5.61 -7.37 -5.28
CA ARG A 157 6.46 -7.13 -6.46
C ARG A 157 6.20 -8.10 -7.61
N ILE A 158 5.77 -9.34 -7.33
CA ILE A 158 5.50 -10.34 -8.36
C ILE A 158 4.00 -10.38 -8.68
N GLU A 159 3.63 -9.97 -9.89
CA GLU A 159 2.23 -9.92 -10.33
C GLU A 159 1.50 -11.25 -10.18
N THR A 160 2.14 -12.35 -10.56
CA THR A 160 1.57 -13.70 -10.39
C THR A 160 1.21 -13.99 -8.93
N MET A 161 2.06 -13.58 -7.98
CA MET A 161 1.80 -13.80 -6.55
C MET A 161 0.65 -12.93 -6.05
N ARG A 162 0.55 -11.68 -6.51
CA ARG A 162 -0.60 -10.80 -6.23
C ARG A 162 -1.91 -11.45 -6.69
N ASN A 163 -1.93 -11.98 -7.91
CA ASN A 163 -3.13 -12.61 -8.48
C ASN A 163 -3.54 -13.86 -7.70
N LEU A 164 -2.57 -14.68 -7.28
CA LEU A 164 -2.84 -15.84 -6.43
C LEU A 164 -3.44 -15.42 -5.07
N VAL A 165 -2.84 -14.43 -4.42
CA VAL A 165 -3.33 -13.93 -3.13
C VAL A 165 -4.71 -13.27 -3.27
N ALA A 166 -4.95 -12.51 -4.33
CA ALA A 166 -6.28 -11.95 -4.63
C ALA A 166 -7.33 -13.05 -4.81
N ALA A 167 -7.01 -14.11 -5.57
CA ALA A 167 -7.90 -15.25 -5.74
C ALA A 167 -8.21 -15.95 -4.42
N LEU A 168 -7.25 -16.06 -3.49
CA LEU A 168 -7.49 -16.59 -2.15
C LEU A 168 -8.49 -15.71 -1.37
N PHE A 169 -8.33 -14.39 -1.44
CA PHE A 169 -9.26 -13.45 -0.80
C PHE A 169 -10.65 -13.47 -1.43
N ASP A 170 -10.77 -13.70 -2.73
CA ASP A 170 -12.07 -13.83 -3.42
C ASP A 170 -12.86 -15.07 -2.96
N ILE A 171 -12.15 -16.12 -2.50
CA ILE A 171 -12.76 -17.36 -2.02
C ILE A 171 -13.17 -17.26 -0.53
N MET A 172 -12.53 -16.38 0.25
CA MET A 172 -12.78 -16.22 1.69
C MET A 172 -14.26 -16.01 2.06
N PRO A 173 -15.07 -15.18 1.36
CA PRO A 173 -16.48 -15.00 1.69
C PRO A 173 -17.30 -16.30 1.60
N ARG A 174 -16.98 -17.17 0.64
CA ARG A 174 -17.65 -18.48 0.48
C ARG A 174 -17.23 -19.46 1.56
N LEU A 175 -15.96 -19.42 1.96
CA LEU A 175 -15.44 -20.22 3.08
C LEU A 175 -16.06 -19.83 4.42
N GLY A 176 -16.56 -18.60 4.56
CA GLY A 176 -17.21 -18.13 5.79
C GLY A 176 -18.38 -19.01 6.24
N ALA A 177 -19.27 -19.42 5.32
CA ALA A 177 -20.40 -20.28 5.64
C ALA A 177 -19.97 -21.69 6.07
N ILE A 178 -18.97 -22.26 5.38
CA ILE A 178 -18.40 -23.58 5.72
C ILE A 178 -17.72 -23.50 7.09
N THR A 179 -17.00 -22.42 7.36
CA THR A 179 -16.33 -22.17 8.65
C THR A 179 -17.35 -22.04 9.78
N ALA A 180 -18.45 -21.31 9.55
CA ALA A 180 -19.52 -21.18 10.54
C ALA A 180 -20.19 -22.52 10.85
N LEU A 181 -20.44 -23.35 9.84
CA LEU A 181 -20.95 -24.71 10.04
C LEU A 181 -19.98 -25.59 10.83
N LEU A 182 -18.69 -25.54 10.49
CA LEU A 182 -17.64 -26.27 11.20
C LEU A 182 -17.57 -25.84 12.67
N LEU A 183 -17.65 -24.53 12.95
CA LEU A 183 -17.68 -23.99 14.31
C LEU A 183 -18.93 -24.43 15.09
N LEU A 184 -20.09 -24.52 14.45
CA LEU A 184 -21.30 -25.05 15.08
C LEU A 184 -21.13 -26.52 15.48
N ILE A 185 -20.55 -27.33 14.58
CA ILE A 185 -20.26 -28.75 14.86
C ILE A 185 -19.29 -28.86 16.04
N PHE A 186 -18.21 -28.07 16.05
CA PHE A 186 -17.28 -28.02 17.18
C PHE A 186 -17.96 -27.59 18.48
N TYR A 187 -18.90 -26.65 18.43
CA TYR A 187 -19.67 -26.24 19.60
C TYR A 187 -20.54 -27.38 20.16
N ILE A 188 -21.27 -28.10 19.30
CA ILE A 188 -22.11 -29.23 19.73
C ILE A 188 -21.24 -30.32 20.38
N PHE A 189 -20.10 -30.67 19.77
CA PHE A 189 -19.18 -31.64 20.35
C PHE A 189 -18.58 -31.16 21.67
N ALA A 190 -18.21 -29.88 21.79
CA ALA A 190 -17.68 -29.32 23.03
C ALA A 190 -18.71 -29.43 24.18
N VAL A 191 -19.99 -29.15 23.90
CA VAL A 191 -21.08 -29.30 24.88
C VAL A 191 -21.28 -30.77 25.26
N LEU A 192 -21.33 -31.66 24.26
CA LEU A 192 -21.48 -33.11 24.48
C LEU A 192 -20.35 -33.65 25.35
N PHE A 193 -19.10 -33.33 25.04
CA PHE A 193 -17.95 -33.77 25.83
C PHE A 193 -17.99 -33.23 27.26
N THR A 194 -18.39 -31.97 27.45
CA THR A 194 -18.55 -31.39 28.78
C THR A 194 -19.64 -32.10 29.58
N GLN A 195 -20.75 -32.50 28.95
CA GLN A 195 -21.82 -33.24 29.63
C GLN A 195 -21.44 -34.70 29.93
N LEU A 196 -20.69 -35.35 29.04
CA LEU A 196 -20.34 -36.76 29.18
C LEU A 196 -19.13 -36.99 30.08
N PHE A 197 -18.17 -36.05 30.07
CA PHE A 197 -16.89 -36.18 30.78
C PHE A 197 -16.63 -35.06 31.79
N GLY A 198 -17.54 -34.12 31.98
CA GLY A 198 -17.37 -33.01 32.94
C GLY A 198 -17.25 -33.47 34.38
N ASP A 199 -17.93 -34.57 34.73
CA ASP A 199 -17.92 -35.15 36.09
C ASP A 199 -16.94 -36.32 36.22
N LEU A 200 -16.08 -36.60 35.22
CA LEU A 200 -15.05 -37.62 35.37
C LEU A 200 -13.98 -37.13 36.35
N GLU A 201 -13.98 -37.66 37.56
CA GLU A 201 -12.81 -37.60 38.44
C GLU A 201 -11.67 -38.34 37.74
N LEU A 202 -10.61 -37.60 37.40
CA LEU A 202 -9.33 -38.19 37.00
C LEU A 202 -8.91 -39.11 38.15
N SER A 203 -9.01 -40.42 37.93
CA SER A 203 -8.52 -41.42 38.88
C SER A 203 -7.12 -41.02 39.30
N ALA A 204 -6.94 -40.77 40.61
CA ALA A 204 -5.74 -40.24 41.23
C ALA A 204 -4.45 -40.88 40.70
N PRO A 205 -3.31 -40.15 40.71
CA PRO A 205 -2.04 -40.71 40.26
C PRO A 205 -1.69 -41.92 41.13
N PHE A 206 -1.54 -43.08 40.48
CA PHE A 206 -0.82 -44.20 41.06
C PHE A 206 0.68 -43.89 41.09
#